data_AF-B0D8J2-F1
#
_entry.id   AF-B0D8J2-F1
#
_cell.length_a   1.000
_cell.length_b   1.000
_cell.length_c   1.000
_cell.angle_alpha   90.00
_cell.angle_beta   90.00
_cell.angle_gamma   90.00
#
_symmetry.space_group_name_H-M   'P 1'
#
loop_
_entity.id
_entity.type
_entity.pdbx_description
1 polymer ?
#
loop_
_entity_poly.entity_id
_entity_poly.type
_entity_poly.pdbx_seq_one_letter_code
_entity_poly.pdbx_strand_id
1 'polypeptide(L)'
;MDSLASVKCSSYEIVEPSLTRKHISYYTPDGNVVIQVQDTLFKLDLSVLHAKSPVFRSIVPPVYAGKTRLLGFNDQHPFQLPEVSEIDFTRLLSVIYPL
;
A
#
# COMPACT_ATOMS: atom_id res chain seq x y z
N MET A 1 31.22 -43.02 7.85
CA MET A 1 30.88 -41.79 8.61
C MET A 1 30.68 -40.73 7.55
N ASP A 2 29.47 -40.61 7.01
CA ASP A 2 29.13 -39.60 6.01
C ASP A 2 27.80 -38.99 6.41
N SER A 3 27.90 -37.72 6.77
CA SER A 3 26.86 -36.82 7.23
C SER A 3 26.41 -35.98 6.05
N LEU A 4 25.13 -36.02 5.69
CA LEU A 4 24.39 -35.01 4.90
C LEU A 4 22.89 -35.34 5.06
N ALA A 5 21.93 -34.47 5.28
CA ALA A 5 21.83 -33.10 5.76
C ALA A 5 20.32 -32.92 6.03
N SER A 6 19.95 -32.31 7.16
CA SER A 6 18.55 -31.95 7.44
C SER A 6 17.98 -31.08 6.31
N VAL A 7 16.92 -31.55 5.64
CA VAL A 7 16.06 -30.67 4.84
C VAL A 7 15.18 -29.90 5.82
N LYS A 8 15.56 -28.64 6.06
CA LYS A 8 14.76 -27.64 6.79
C LYS A 8 14.34 -26.59 5.78
N CYS A 9 13.11 -26.70 5.27
CA CYS A 9 12.40 -25.68 4.50
C CYS A 9 10.92 -25.85 4.83
N SER A 10 10.10 -24.86 5.10
CA SER A 10 10.24 -23.43 5.33
C SER A 10 8.94 -23.10 6.08
N SER A 11 8.98 -22.40 7.21
CA SER A 11 7.76 -21.98 7.90
C SER A 11 6.98 -21.07 6.96
N TYR A 12 5.84 -21.55 6.43
CA TYR A 12 4.85 -20.68 5.81
C TYR A 12 4.20 -19.91 6.95
N GLU A 13 4.53 -18.64 7.07
CA GLU A 13 3.71 -17.72 7.86
C GLU A 13 2.34 -17.70 7.19
N ILE A 14 1.34 -18.24 7.89
CA ILE A 14 -0.06 -18.13 7.49
C ILE A 14 -0.39 -16.65 7.64
N VAL A 15 -0.35 -15.90 6.54
CA VAL A 15 -0.85 -14.52 6.52
C VAL A 15 -2.36 -14.64 6.70
N GLU A 16 -2.84 -14.41 7.92
CA GLU A 16 -4.27 -14.25 8.16
C GLU A 16 -4.79 -13.19 7.17
N PRO A 17 -5.91 -13.45 6.47
CA PRO A 17 -6.49 -12.45 5.58
C PRO A 17 -6.89 -11.26 6.45
N SER A 18 -6.06 -10.21 6.45
CA SER A 18 -6.39 -8.95 7.09
C SER A 18 -7.69 -8.47 6.45
N LEU A 19 -8.77 -8.42 7.23
CA LEU A 19 -10.07 -7.88 6.81
C LEU A 19 -9.90 -6.38 6.57
N THR A 20 -9.39 -6.01 5.39
CA THR A 20 -9.21 -4.61 5.04
C THR A 20 -10.52 -4.03 4.54
N ARG A 21 -10.91 -2.85 5.04
CA ARG A 21 -12.09 -2.09 4.60
C ARG A 21 -11.70 -0.94 3.68
N LYS A 22 -12.63 -0.50 2.82
CA LYS A 22 -12.43 0.64 1.93
C LYS A 22 -12.83 1.94 2.63
N HIS A 23 -11.99 2.97 2.57
CA HIS A 23 -12.34 4.27 3.14
C HIS A 23 -13.47 4.93 2.33
N ILE A 24 -14.54 5.37 3.00
CA ILE A 24 -15.76 5.81 2.31
C ILE A 24 -15.55 7.04 1.42
N SER A 25 -14.69 7.97 1.83
CA SER A 25 -14.45 9.25 1.13
C SER A 25 -13.20 9.27 0.26
N TYR A 26 -12.29 8.32 0.46
CA TYR A 26 -10.94 8.34 -0.14
C TYR A 26 -10.60 7.03 -0.85
N TYR A 27 -11.65 6.35 -1.32
CA TYR A 27 -11.54 5.21 -2.22
C TYR A 27 -12.17 5.59 -3.55
N THR A 28 -11.36 6.17 -4.44
CA THR A 28 -11.85 6.71 -5.71
C THR A 28 -11.91 5.62 -6.78
N PRO A 29 -12.99 5.56 -7.60
CA PRO A 29 -13.08 4.59 -8.70
C PRO A 29 -11.91 4.68 -9.67
N ASP A 30 -11.46 5.90 -9.97
CA ASP A 30 -10.43 6.20 -10.96
C ASP A 30 -9.01 6.27 -10.38
N GLY A 31 -8.84 6.04 -9.08
CA GLY A 31 -7.52 6.05 -8.46
C GLY A 31 -6.60 4.99 -9.05
N ASN A 32 -5.31 5.31 -9.13
CA ASN A 32 -4.28 4.46 -9.72
C ASN A 32 -3.21 4.02 -8.71
N VAL A 33 -3.40 4.36 -7.42
CA VAL A 33 -2.65 3.82 -6.30
C VAL A 33 -3.60 3.38 -5.18
N VAL A 34 -3.31 2.23 -4.58
CA VAL A 34 -3.97 1.70 -3.38
C VAL A 34 -2.97 1.74 -2.22
N ILE A 35 -3.28 2.50 -1.19
CA ILE A 35 -2.49 2.64 0.03
C ILE A 35 -3.27 2.00 1.18
N GLN A 36 -2.61 1.14 1.95
CA GLN A 36 -3.16 0.58 3.17
C GLN A 36 -2.57 1.28 4.38
N VAL A 37 -3.44 1.78 5.25
CA VAL A 37 -3.09 2.32 6.56
C VAL A 37 -3.92 1.56 7.58
N GLN A 38 -3.25 0.85 8.50
CA GLN A 38 -3.90 -0.11 9.41
C GLN A 38 -4.78 -1.11 8.64
N ASP A 39 -6.06 -1.22 8.96
CA ASP A 39 -7.07 -2.06 8.30
C ASP A 39 -7.81 -1.34 7.15
N THR A 40 -7.39 -0.14 6.76
CA THR A 40 -8.13 0.70 5.82
C THR A 40 -7.38 0.90 4.50
N LEU A 41 -8.08 0.65 3.39
CA LEU A 41 -7.63 0.90 2.02
C LEU A 41 -8.09 2.28 1.54
N PHE A 42 -7.15 3.02 1.00
CA PHE A 42 -7.33 4.28 0.31
C PHE A 42 -6.98 4.06 -1.15
N LYS A 43 -7.85 4.49 -2.07
CA LYS A 43 -7.59 4.44 -3.50
C LYS A 43 -7.59 5.87 -4.03
N LEU A 44 -6.44 6.31 -4.54
CA LEU A 44 -6.13 7.73 -4.76
C LEU A 44 -5.51 7.96 -6.13
N ASP A 45 -5.45 9.24 -6.54
CA ASP A 45 -4.71 9.65 -7.73
C ASP A 45 -3.24 9.92 -7.38
N LEU A 46 -2.35 9.09 -7.90
CA LEU A 46 -0.91 9.15 -7.66
C LEU A 46 -0.29 10.46 -8.15
N SER A 47 -0.78 11.02 -9.25
CA SER A 47 -0.27 12.28 -9.81
C SER A 47 -0.57 13.44 -8.86
N VAL A 48 -1.76 13.48 -8.27
CA VAL A 48 -2.14 14.48 -7.26
C VAL A 48 -1.27 14.33 -6.01
N LEU A 49 -1.10 13.11 -5.49
CA LEU A 49 -0.20 12.85 -4.35
C LEU A 49 1.22 13.34 -4.62
N HIS A 50 1.79 13.00 -5.78
CA HIS A 50 3.14 13.40 -6.16
C HIS A 50 3.28 14.91 -6.37
N ALA A 51 2.26 15.57 -6.92
CA ALA A 51 2.26 17.01 -7.15
C ALA A 51 2.17 17.80 -5.83
N LYS A 52 1.48 17.27 -4.83
CA LYS A 52 1.20 17.95 -3.56
C LYS A 52 2.12 17.54 -2.41
N SER A 53 2.86 16.44 -2.54
CA SER A 53 3.76 15.93 -1.52
C SER A 53 5.05 15.36 -2.12
N PRO A 54 6.19 16.07 -1.97
CA PRO A 54 7.50 15.55 -2.35
C PRO A 54 7.86 14.24 -1.64
N VAL A 55 7.34 14.04 -0.42
CA VAL A 55 7.54 12.80 0.35
C VAL A 55 6.81 11.63 -0.33
N PHE A 56 5.56 11.80 -0.76
CA PHE A 56 4.88 10.72 -1.48
C PHE A 56 5.57 10.41 -2.81
N ARG A 57 6.09 11.43 -3.50
CA ARG A 57 6.87 11.22 -4.73
C ARG A 57 8.14 10.39 -4.51
N SER A 58 8.74 10.43 -3.32
CA SER A 58 9.96 9.66 -3.03
C SER A 58 9.67 8.23 -2.57
N ILE A 59 8.59 8.02 -1.81
CA ILE A 59 8.28 6.70 -1.21
C ILE A 59 7.30 5.87 -2.04
N VAL A 60 6.43 6.51 -2.84
CA VAL A 60 5.51 5.85 -3.75
C VAL A 60 6.06 5.97 -5.17
N PRO A 61 6.66 4.90 -5.73
CA PRO A 61 7.29 4.99 -7.04
C PRO A 61 6.22 5.13 -8.15
N PRO A 62 6.46 5.96 -9.18
CA PRO A 62 5.59 5.98 -10.36
C PRO A 62 5.71 4.67 -11.15
N VAL A 63 4.64 4.32 -11.87
CA VAL A 63 4.63 3.14 -12.76
C VAL A 63 5.56 3.41 -13.93
N TYR A 64 6.77 2.86 -13.89
CA TYR A 64 7.61 2.81 -15.08
C TYR A 64 7.17 1.61 -15.92
N ALA A 65 6.57 1.89 -17.08
CA ALA A 65 6.19 0.90 -18.08
C ALA A 65 7.34 -0.09 -18.30
N GLY A 66 7.14 -1.35 -17.89
CA GLY A 66 8.06 -2.46 -18.17
C GLY A 66 8.75 -3.10 -16.96
N LYS A 67 8.62 -2.59 -15.73
CA LYS A 67 9.07 -3.32 -14.53
C LYS A 67 7.91 -3.55 -13.57
N THR A 68 7.40 -4.78 -13.57
CA THR A 68 6.33 -5.26 -12.69
C THR A 68 6.69 -5.00 -11.24
N ARG A 69 6.09 -3.98 -10.63
CA ARG A 69 5.93 -3.93 -9.17
C ARG A 69 4.46 -4.13 -8.90
N LEU A 70 4.15 -5.23 -8.21
CA LEU A 70 2.78 -5.63 -7.83
C LEU A 70 2.22 -4.80 -6.65
N LEU A 71 3.08 -4.09 -5.93
CA LEU A 71 2.74 -3.35 -4.71
C LEU A 71 2.17 -1.96 -5.03
N GLY A 72 1.07 -1.62 -4.37
CA GLY A 72 0.42 -0.32 -4.44
C GLY A 72 -0.62 -0.15 -5.54
N PHE A 73 -0.97 -1.19 -6.32
CA PHE A 73 -1.87 -1.03 -7.49
C PHE A 73 -3.23 -1.68 -7.35
N ASN A 74 -3.38 -2.59 -6.39
CA ASN A 74 -4.64 -3.28 -6.17
C ASN A 74 -4.83 -3.61 -4.69
N ASP A 75 -6.07 -3.94 -4.36
CA ASP A 75 -6.50 -4.26 -3.01
C ASP A 75 -5.76 -5.47 -2.41
N GLN A 76 -5.26 -6.39 -3.25
CA GLN A 76 -4.53 -7.59 -2.81
C GLN A 76 -3.08 -7.30 -2.43
N HIS A 77 -2.49 -6.24 -3.00
CA HIS A 77 -1.11 -5.85 -2.80
C HIS A 77 -1.03 -4.33 -2.66
N PRO A 78 -1.62 -3.73 -1.60
CA PRO A 78 -1.57 -2.29 -1.40
C PRO A 78 -0.18 -1.83 -0.96
N PHE A 79 0.07 -0.53 -1.07
CA PHE A 79 1.27 0.11 -0.50
C PHE A 79 1.01 0.36 0.98
N GLN A 80 1.69 -0.36 1.85
CA GLN A 80 1.43 -0.32 3.29
C GLN A 80 2.20 0.81 3.98
N LEU A 81 1.53 1.54 4.86
CA LEU A 81 2.11 2.53 5.77
C LEU A 81 1.85 2.08 7.22
N PRO A 82 2.69 1.19 7.79
CA PRO A 82 2.42 0.56 9.08
C PRO A 82 2.55 1.50 10.28
N GLU A 83 3.31 2.58 10.16
CA GLU A 83 3.59 3.53 11.25
C GLU A 83 2.62 4.73 11.30
N VAL A 84 1.58 4.72 10.47
CA VAL A 84 0.63 5.83 10.33
C VAL A 84 -0.75 5.39 10.83
N SER A 85 -1.44 6.26 11.56
CA SER A 85 -2.83 6.03 11.96
C SER A 85 -3.78 6.40 10.82
N GLU A 86 -4.91 5.69 10.68
CA GLU A 86 -5.93 6.04 9.69
C GLU A 86 -6.38 7.49 9.86
N ILE A 87 -6.59 7.94 11.10
CA ILE A 87 -7.07 9.30 11.42
C ILE A 87 -6.09 10.36 10.91
N ASP A 88 -4.79 10.19 11.15
CA ASP A 88 -3.78 11.17 10.73
C ASP A 88 -3.60 11.16 9.21
N PHE A 89 -3.68 9.99 8.58
CA PHE A 89 -3.66 9.90 7.13
C PHE A 89 -4.87 10.59 6.49
N THR A 90 -6.08 10.36 7.02
CA THR A 90 -7.31 11.01 6.57
C THR A 90 -7.23 12.54 6.72
N ARG A 91 -6.67 13.04 7.83
CA ARG A 91 -6.43 14.48 8.02
C ARG A 91 -5.47 15.03 6.97
N LEU A 92 -4.37 14.33 6.68
CA LEU A 92 -3.44 14.73 5.62
C LEU A 92 -4.14 14.76 4.25
N LEU A 93 -4.94 13.75 3.93
CA LEU A 93 -5.70 13.70 2.68
C LEU A 93 -6.69 14.85 2.56
N SER A 94 -7.30 15.31 3.65
CA SER A 94 -8.20 16.48 3.63
C SER A 94 -7.50 17.78 3.21
N VAL A 95 -6.18 17.87 3.39
CA VAL A 95 -5.37 19.01 2.94
C VAL A 95 -4.93 18.86 1.48
N ILE A 96 -4.63 17.63 1.05
CA ILE A 96 -4.16 17.32 -0.31
C ILE A 96 -5.30 17.33 -1.33
N TYR A 97 -6.46 16.79 -0.93
CA TYR A 97 -7.70 16.71 -1.69
C TYR A 97 -8.77 17.54 -0.98
N PRO A 98 -8.73 18.87 -1.11
CA PRO A 98 -9.87 19.67 -0.69
C PRO A 98 -11.07 19.24 -1.55
N LEU A 99 -12.05 18.63 -0.89
CA LEU A 99 -13.32 18.22 -1.49
C LEU A 99 -14.11 19.44 -1.97
#